data_AF-K7YVW1-F1
#
_entry.id   AF-K7YVW1-F1
#
_cell.length_a   1.000
_cell.length_b   1.000
_cell.length_c   1.000
_cell.angle_alpha   90.00
_cell.angle_beta   90.00
_cell.angle_gamma   90.00
#
_symmetry.space_group_name_H-M   'P 1'
#
loop_
_entity.id
_entity.type
_entity.pdbx_description
1 polymer ?
#
loop_
_entity_poly.entity_id
_entity_poly.type
_entity_poly.pdbx_seq_one_letter_code
_entity_poly.pdbx_strand_id
1 'polypeptide(L)' 'MEQAPPKTKFLDRWTPRVFREAKQIFRESGLKGVIRRYGWKFFAVFFAYYLIRDITLYIILPWYLAKNLL' A
#
# COMPACT_ATOMS: atom_id res chain seq x y z
N MET A 1 22.31 19.24 -0.58
CA MET A 1 20.95 19.75 -0.28
C MET A 1 20.02 19.19 -1.36
N GLU A 2 19.59 17.94 -1.21
CA GLU A 2 18.76 17.24 -2.20
C GLU A 2 17.30 17.66 -1.98
N GLN A 3 16.77 18.53 -2.83
CA GLN A 3 15.41 19.02 -2.71
C GLN A 3 14.42 17.90 -3.09
N ALA A 4 13.54 17.53 -2.15
CA ALA A 4 12.49 16.55 -2.36
C ALA A 4 11.54 16.98 -3.49
N PRO A 5 11.04 16.04 -4.32
CA PRO A 5 10.37 16.36 -5.58
C PRO A 5 9.07 17.17 -5.39
N PRO A 6 8.68 17.98 -6.39
CA PRO A 6 7.55 18.90 -6.29
C PRO A 6 6.24 18.15 -6.01
N LYS A 7 5.60 18.48 -4.89
CA LYS A 7 4.26 18.00 -4.51
C LYS A 7 3.26 18.36 -5.61
N THR A 8 2.78 17.35 -6.33
CA THR A 8 1.66 17.48 -7.25
C THR A 8 0.39 17.83 -6.47
N LYS A 9 -0.04 19.10 -6.57
CA LYS A 9 -1.21 19.69 -5.88
C LYS A 9 -2.53 18.91 -6.04
N PHE A 10 -2.62 18.04 -7.04
CA PHE A 10 -3.80 17.21 -7.30
C PHE A 10 -4.04 16.14 -6.23
N LEU A 11 -2.98 15.59 -5.62
CA LEU A 11 -3.10 14.50 -4.64
C LEU A 11 -3.61 14.98 -3.26
N ASP A 12 -3.50 16.28 -2.97
CA ASP A 12 -3.94 16.87 -1.69
C ASP A 12 -5.47 16.95 -1.57
N ARG A 13 -6.22 16.85 -2.68
CA ARG A 13 -7.69 16.98 -2.65
C ARG A 13 -8.43 15.70 -2.26
N TRP A 14 -7.78 14.55 -2.46
CA TRP A 14 -8.35 13.22 -2.19
C TRP A 14 -7.65 12.47 -1.06
N THR A 15 -6.69 13.08 -0.36
CA THR A 15 -6.01 12.45 0.76
C THR A 15 -6.85 12.61 2.03
N PRO A 16 -7.50 11.54 2.54
CA PRO A 16 -8.29 11.62 3.75
C PRO A 16 -7.37 11.89 4.95
N ARG A 17 -7.86 12.63 5.96
CA ARG A 17 -7.08 13.04 7.15
C ARG A 17 -6.35 11.87 7.83
N VAL A 18 -6.97 10.70 7.81
CA VAL A 18 -6.41 9.41 8.27
C VAL A 18 -5.07 9.04 7.62
N PHE A 19 -4.81 9.42 6.36
CA PHE A 19 -3.55 9.10 5.69
C PHE A 19 -2.40 9.97 6.20
N ARG A 20 -2.67 11.24 6.52
CA ARG A 20 -1.67 12.13 7.15
C ARG A 20 -1.36 11.67 8.57
N GLU A 21 -2.37 11.34 9.36
CA GLU A 21 -2.16 10.78 10.70
C GLU A 21 -1.37 9.47 10.64
N ALA A 22 -1.76 8.53 9.79
CA ALA A 22 -1.06 7.26 9.63
C ALA A 22 0.43 7.47 9.26
N LYS A 23 0.73 8.41 8.36
CA LYS A 23 2.10 8.76 7.99
C LYS A 23 2.88 9.40 9.15
N GLN A 24 2.23 10.24 9.95
CA GLN A 24 2.86 10.88 11.10
C GLN A 24 3.20 9.86 12.18
N ILE A 25 2.26 8.96 12.50
CA ILE A 25 2.43 7.86 13.45
C ILE A 25 3.54 6.90 12.99
N PHE A 26 3.59 6.60 11.68
CA PHE A 26 4.65 5.77 11.12
C PHE A 26 6.02 6.45 11.21
N ARG A 27 6.10 7.78 11.07
CA ARG A 27 7.37 8.53 11.26
C ARG A 27 7.81 8.60 12.71
N GLU A 28 6.88 8.75 13.66
CA GLU A 28 7.21 8.91 15.09
C GLU A 28 7.48 7.58 15.80
N SER A 29 6.72 6.53 15.47
CA SER A 29 6.74 5.24 16.19
C SER A 29 7.09 4.04 15.29
N GLY A 30 7.39 4.28 14.00
CA GLY A 30 7.72 3.24 13.04
C GLY A 30 6.60 2.22 12.81
N LEU A 31 6.98 1.07 12.24
CA LEU A 31 6.10 -0.09 12.06
C LEU A 31 5.48 -0.56 13.39
N LYS A 32 6.21 -0.46 14.50
CA LYS A 32 5.71 -0.81 15.84
C LYS A 32 4.51 0.04 16.26
N GLY A 33 4.52 1.35 15.97
CA GLY A 33 3.40 2.24 16.29
C GLY A 33 2.14 1.93 15.49
N VAL A 34 2.30 1.59 14.21
CA VAL A 34 1.16 1.22 13.37
C VAL A 34 0.59 -0.14 13.77
N ILE A 35 1.44 -1.13 14.06
CA ILE A 35 0.99 -2.42 14.59
C ILE A 35 0.30 -2.25 15.95
N ARG A 36 0.78 -1.36 16.82
CA ARG A 36 0.16 -1.13 18.13
C ARG A 36 -1.19 -0.41 18.06
N ARG A 37 -1.39 0.44 17.05
CA ARG A 37 -2.63 1.23 16.86
C ARG A 37 -3.68 0.51 16.01
N TYR A 38 -3.27 -0.23 14.99
CA TYR A 38 -4.16 -1.01 14.11
C TYR A 38 -4.28 -2.49 14.53
N GLY A 39 -3.29 -3.03 15.25
CA GLY A 39 -3.32 -4.37 15.80
C GLY A 39 -3.60 -5.44 14.74
N TRP A 40 -4.56 -6.31 15.05
CA TRP A 40 -5.03 -7.38 14.17
C TRP A 40 -5.50 -6.92 12.79
N LYS A 41 -5.95 -5.66 12.65
CA LYS A 41 -6.35 -5.11 11.34
C LYS A 41 -5.16 -5.00 10.38
N PHE A 42 -3.95 -4.72 10.89
CA PHE A 42 -2.75 -4.72 10.05
C PHE A 42 -2.50 -6.12 9.48
N PHE A 43 -2.66 -7.15 10.31
CA PHE A 43 -2.54 -8.55 9.88
C PHE A 43 -3.62 -8.92 8.86
N ALA A 44 -4.87 -8.51 9.08
CA ALA A 44 -5.96 -8.73 8.13
C ALA A 44 -5.71 -8.05 6.76
N VAL A 45 -5.20 -6.82 6.76
CA VAL A 45 -4.84 -6.11 5.52
C VAL A 45 -3.65 -6.78 4.84
N PHE A 46 -2.63 -7.21 5.60
CA PHE A 46 -1.48 -7.93 5.06
C PHE A 46 -1.91 -9.26 4.45
N PHE A 47 -2.76 -10.01 5.15
CA PHE A 47 -3.33 -11.27 4.66
C PHE A 47 -4.17 -11.06 3.40
N ALA A 48 -5.08 -10.08 3.40
CA ALA A 48 -5.89 -9.75 2.23
C ALA A 48 -5.04 -9.30 1.03
N TYR A 49 -4.00 -8.50 1.26
CA TYR A 49 -3.04 -8.11 0.22
C TYR A 49 -2.34 -9.32 -0.40
N TYR A 50 -1.87 -10.26 0.43
CA TYR A 50 -1.25 -11.50 -0.06
C TYR A 50 -2.25 -12.37 -0.82
N LEU A 51 -3.49 -12.48 -0.35
CA LEU A 51 -4.54 -13.26 -1.01
C LEU A 51 -4.89 -12.69 -2.39
N ILE A 52 -5.07 -11.37 -2.48
CA ILE A 52 -5.34 -10.68 -3.74
C ILE A 52 -4.15 -10.84 -4.68
N ARG A 53 -2.91 -10.70 -4.18
CA ARG A 53 -1.71 -10.89 -4.98
C ARG A 53 -1.64 -12.29 -5.59
N ASP A 54 -1.88 -13.33 -4.79
CA ASP A 54 -1.87 -14.70 -5.28
C ASP A 54 -2.91 -14.91 -6.37
N ILE A 55 -4.17 -14.51 -6.12
CA ILE A 55 -5.25 -14.59 -7.12
C ILE A 55 -4.88 -13.82 -8.39
N THR A 56 -4.38 -12.59 -8.24
CA THR A 56 -4.01 -11.72 -9.36
C THR A 56 -2.84 -12.32 -10.15
N LEU A 57 -1.83 -12.88 -9.48
CA LEU A 57 -0.72 -13.55 -10.13
C LEU A 57 -1.22 -14.76 -10.94
N TYR A 58 -2.09 -15.58 -10.37
CA TYR A 58 -2.66 -16.74 -11.05
C TYR A 58 -3.59 -16.39 -12.21
N ILE A 59 -4.11 -15.16 -12.29
CA ILE A 59 -4.90 -14.70 -13.43
C ILE A 59 -4.00 -14.04 -14.48
N ILE A 60 -3.09 -13.16 -14.06
CA ILE A 60 -2.21 -12.41 -14.95
C ILE A 60 -1.19 -13.32 -15.61
N LEU A 61 -0.58 -14.25 -14.86
CA LEU A 61 0.48 -15.11 -15.37
C LEU A 61 0.02 -15.98 -16.56
N PRO A 62 -1.08 -16.78 -16.46
CA PRO A 62 -1.57 -17.54 -17.61
C PRO A 62 -2.12 -16.66 -18.72
N TRP A 63 -2.72 -15.50 -18.41
CA TRP A 63 -3.14 -14.57 -19.45
C TRP A 63 -1.95 -14.05 -20.26
N TYR A 64 -0.85 -13.70 -19.59
CA TYR A 64 0.36 -13.21 -20.22
C TYR A 64 1.09 -14.30 -21.00
N LEU A 65 1.14 -15.53 -20.46
CA LEU A 65 1.69 -16.70 -21.15
C LEU A 65 0.86 -17.05 -22.39
N ALA A 66 -0.46 -17.15 -22.27
CA ALA A 66 -1.35 -17.43 -23.40
C ALA A 66 -1.22 -16.37 -24.49
N LYS A 67 -1.09 -15.09 -24.14
CA LYS A 67 -0.99 -13.99 -25.10
C LYS A 67 0.38 -13.85 -25.78
N ASN A 68 1.43 -14.43 -25.20
CA ASN A 68 2.76 -14.47 -25.81
C ASN A 68 3.05 -15.80 -26.54
N LEU A 69 2.28 -16.85 -26.27
CA LEU A 69 2.49 -18.19 -26.84
C LEU A 69 1.47 -18.56 -27.95
N LEU A 70 0.28 -17.95 -27.96
CA LEU A 70 -0.69 -17.96 -29.08
C LEU A 70 -0.49 -16.72 -29.98
#